data_AF-A0A258K069-F1
#
_entry.id   AF-A0A258K069-F1
#
_cell.length_a   1.000
_cell.length_b   1.000
_cell.length_c   1.000
_cell.angle_alpha   90.00
_cell.angle_beta   90.00
_cell.angle_gamma   90.00
#
_symmetry.space_group_name_H-M   'P 1'
#
loop_
_entity.id
_entity.type
_entity.pdbx_description
1 polymer ?
#
loop_
_entity_poly.entity_id
_entity_poly.type
_entity_poly.pdbx_seq_one_letter_code
_entity_poly.pdbx_strand_id
1 'polypeptide(L)'
;VRFLLALVVPSWIVFEAAVTKLPHYVLPLYPGLAVLAALALERGAIANVGKRLGDLRGIWPILGTLIVAVMGFGFFWFGGGWAYGLAALPVLALALTALWQSAFTFRRGAEAAFLTAVVGAVLLYAGVYQFLLPQMRAVWISERLAGIAREAGCPAAGVATVPYQEPSLAFLIGTDLQFTDPVQAADLLKQGGCMAFVGANMVPLFEQRAKEIGLRYRLATSVPGFTYNGGRNVVISVFRPEGSGQ
;
A
#
# COMPACT_ATOMS: atom_id res chain seq x y z
N VAL A 1 21.55 27.28 -8.12
CA VAL A 1 20.52 27.20 -9.18
C VAL A 1 21.03 26.46 -10.42
N ARG A 2 22.01 26.98 -11.18
CA ARG A 2 22.50 26.34 -12.43
C ARG A 2 22.94 24.88 -12.25
N PHE A 3 23.74 24.61 -11.22
CA PHE A 3 24.16 23.24 -10.88
C PHE A 3 22.96 22.30 -10.61
N LEU A 4 22.00 22.73 -9.78
CA LEU A 4 20.82 21.92 -9.44
C LEU A 4 19.92 21.67 -10.65
N LEU A 5 19.76 22.64 -11.55
CA LEU A 5 19.03 22.44 -12.80
C LEU A 5 19.78 21.50 -13.75
N ALA A 6 21.11 21.63 -13.85
CA ALA A 6 21.96 20.74 -14.63
C ALA A 6 22.01 19.31 -14.06
N LEU A 7 21.60 19.11 -12.80
CA LEU A 7 21.36 17.80 -12.21
C LEU A 7 19.94 17.31 -12.52
N VAL A 8 18.93 18.09 -12.14
CA VAL A 8 17.51 17.68 -12.18
C VAL A 8 17.01 17.46 -13.59
N VAL A 9 17.25 18.41 -14.51
CA VAL A 9 16.67 18.39 -15.86
C VAL A 9 17.16 17.21 -16.69
N PRO A 10 18.49 16.98 -16.88
CA PRO A 10 18.93 15.84 -17.69
C PRO A 10 18.59 14.50 -17.04
N SER A 11 18.68 14.37 -15.72
CA SER A 11 18.25 13.15 -15.04
C SER A 11 16.76 12.87 -15.24
N TRP A 12 15.91 13.90 -15.18
CA TRP A 12 14.49 13.75 -15.49
C TRP A 12 14.24 13.28 -16.92
N ILE A 13 14.95 13.85 -17.89
CA ILE A 13 14.85 13.44 -19.31
C ILE A 13 15.24 11.97 -19.47
N VAL A 14 16.32 11.52 -18.81
CA VAL A 14 16.74 10.11 -18.84
C VAL A 14 15.67 9.20 -18.23
N PHE A 15 15.10 9.56 -17.08
CA PHE A 15 14.01 8.78 -16.47
C PHE A 15 12.74 8.76 -17.33
N GLU A 16 12.45 9.85 -18.04
CA GLU A 16 11.30 9.92 -18.96
C GLU A 16 11.54 9.11 -20.25
N ALA A 17 12.79 9.03 -20.70
CA ALA A 17 13.17 8.21 -21.86
C ALA A 17 13.25 6.71 -21.55
N ALA A 18 13.37 6.33 -20.28
CA ALA A 18 13.40 4.93 -19.88
C ALA A 18 12.06 4.24 -20.18
N VAL A 19 12.12 3.04 -20.77
CA VAL A 19 10.94 2.27 -21.18
C VAL A 19 10.16 1.74 -19.98
N THR A 20 10.85 1.31 -18.92
CA THR A 20 10.26 0.74 -17.70
C THR A 20 10.26 1.77 -16.58
N LYS A 21 9.23 2.62 -16.50
CA LYS A 21 9.13 3.67 -15.48
C LYS A 21 8.55 3.11 -14.19
N LEU A 22 9.32 3.17 -13.11
CA LEU A 22 8.80 2.97 -11.75
C LEU A 22 8.70 4.34 -11.06
N PRO A 23 7.61 4.61 -10.31
CA PRO A 23 7.40 5.93 -9.68
C PRO A 23 8.57 6.41 -8.81
N HIS A 24 9.34 5.48 -8.23
CA HIS A 24 10.43 5.79 -7.32
C HIS A 24 11.74 6.23 -8.01
N TYR A 25 11.85 6.14 -9.34
CA TYR A 25 13.10 6.50 -10.05
C TYR A 25 13.48 7.97 -9.89
N VAL A 26 12.51 8.85 -9.67
CA VAL A 26 12.74 10.29 -9.49
C VAL A 26 13.09 10.69 -8.06
N LEU A 27 13.06 9.77 -7.08
CA LEU A 27 13.37 10.06 -5.67
C LEU A 27 14.73 10.77 -5.47
N PRO A 28 15.83 10.40 -6.18
CA PRO A 28 17.11 11.09 -6.04
C PRO A 28 17.07 12.57 -6.46
N LEU A 29 16.05 13.01 -7.21
CA LEU A 29 15.89 14.39 -7.65
C LEU A 29 15.20 15.27 -6.60
N TYR A 30 14.48 14.69 -5.63
CA TYR A 30 13.72 15.43 -4.63
C TYR A 30 14.57 16.36 -3.76
N PRO A 31 15.78 16.00 -3.29
CA PRO A 31 16.63 16.95 -2.57
C PRO A 31 16.99 18.18 -3.40
N GLY A 32 17.30 18.00 -4.69
CA GLY A 32 17.60 19.11 -5.60
C GLY A 32 16.39 20.02 -5.83
N LEU A 33 15.21 19.43 -6.01
CA LEU A 33 13.94 20.16 -6.13
C LEU A 33 13.58 20.93 -4.85
N ALA A 34 13.80 20.33 -3.68
CA ALA A 34 13.56 20.96 -2.38
C ALA A 34 14.44 22.20 -2.18
N VAL A 35 15.74 22.11 -2.49
CA VAL A 35 16.66 23.24 -2.42
C VAL A 35 16.27 24.34 -3.44
N LEU A 36 15.87 23.96 -4.66
CA LEU A 36 15.37 24.93 -5.64
C LEU A 36 14.10 25.64 -5.16
N ALA A 37 13.16 24.93 -4.53
CA ALA A 37 11.95 25.51 -3.96
C ALA A 37 12.28 26.48 -2.82
N ALA A 38 13.18 26.11 -1.90
CA ALA A 38 13.64 26.98 -0.82
C ALA A 38 14.33 28.25 -1.35
N LEU A 39 15.23 28.11 -2.33
CA LEU A 39 15.90 29.26 -2.97
C LEU A 39 14.92 30.18 -3.70
N ALA A 40 13.86 29.62 -4.31
CA ALA A 40 12.83 30.41 -4.97
C ALA A 40 11.99 31.21 -3.96
N LEU A 41 11.75 30.63 -2.79
CA LEU A 41 11.06 31.30 -1.68
C LEU A 41 11.91 32.43 -1.10
N GLU A 42 13.15 32.14 -0.72
CA GLU A 42 14.10 33.09 -0.11
C GLU A 42 14.36 34.31 -1.00
N ARG A 43 14.47 34.09 -2.31
CA ARG A 43 14.73 35.17 -3.28
C ARG A 43 13.47 35.94 -3.70
N GLY A 44 12.32 35.67 -3.07
CA GLY A 44 11.05 36.30 -3.43
C GLY A 44 10.57 35.97 -4.86
N ALA A 45 11.20 34.99 -5.52
CA ALA A 45 10.85 34.61 -6.89
C ALA A 45 9.40 34.09 -6.96
N ILE A 46 8.94 33.44 -5.89
CA ILE A 46 7.55 32.94 -5.74
C ILE A 46 6.52 34.08 -5.68
N ALA A 47 6.85 35.19 -5.02
CA ALA A 47 5.97 36.36 -4.94
C ALA A 47 5.94 37.15 -6.27
N ASN A 48 7.04 37.09 -7.02
CA ASN A 48 7.20 37.75 -8.31
C ASN A 48 6.71 36.91 -9.50
N VAL A 49 6.27 35.66 -9.29
CA VAL A 49 5.65 34.90 -10.36
C VAL A 49 4.30 35.54 -10.69
N GLY A 50 4.15 36.02 -11.93
CA GLY A 50 2.98 36.79 -12.36
C GLY A 50 1.63 36.11 -12.09
N LYS A 51 0.54 36.89 -12.22
CA LYS A 51 -0.85 36.50 -11.90
C LYS A 51 -1.25 35.07 -12.29
N ARG A 52 -0.75 34.55 -13.43
CA ARG A 52 -1.05 33.21 -13.96
C ARG A 52 -0.68 32.06 -13.00
N LEU A 53 0.44 32.14 -12.26
CA LEU A 53 0.81 31.07 -11.31
C LEU A 53 0.10 31.25 -9.96
N GLY A 54 -0.23 32.49 -9.59
CA GLY A 54 -1.09 32.79 -8.45
C GLY A 54 -2.51 32.26 -8.58
N ASP A 55 -3.02 32.10 -9.81
CA ASP A 55 -4.32 31.45 -10.07
C ASP A 55 -4.29 29.93 -9.84
N LEU A 56 -3.12 29.30 -9.95
CA LEU A 56 -2.94 27.85 -9.73
C LEU A 56 -2.81 27.47 -8.24
N ARG A 57 -2.78 28.42 -7.31
CA ARG A 57 -2.65 28.13 -5.87
C ARG A 57 -3.74 27.21 -5.31
N GLY A 58 -4.93 27.22 -5.92
CA GLY A 58 -6.06 26.37 -5.54
C GLY A 58 -5.85 24.90 -5.91
N ILE A 59 -4.92 24.57 -6.82
CA ILE A 59 -4.75 23.20 -7.30
C ILE A 59 -4.30 22.25 -6.18
N TRP A 60 -3.42 22.73 -5.29
CA TRP A 60 -2.85 21.93 -4.21
C TRP A 60 -3.88 21.52 -3.14
N PRO A 61 -4.69 22.43 -2.58
CA PRO A 61 -5.76 22.02 -1.67
C PRO A 61 -6.86 21.21 -2.37
N ILE A 62 -7.15 21.45 -3.65
CA ILE A 62 -8.09 20.61 -4.42
C ILE A 62 -7.55 19.19 -4.55
N LEU A 63 -6.27 19.03 -4.93
CA LEU A 63 -5.63 17.73 -5.05
C LEU A 63 -5.55 17.02 -3.69
N GLY A 64 -5.21 17.75 -2.61
CA GLY A 64 -5.26 17.21 -1.25
C GLY A 64 -6.65 16.72 -0.85
N THR A 65 -7.70 17.50 -1.18
CA THR A 65 -9.09 17.11 -0.95
C THR A 65 -9.48 15.87 -1.75
N LEU A 66 -9.07 15.80 -3.02
CA LEU A 66 -9.27 14.63 -3.87
C LEU A 66 -8.57 13.39 -3.31
N ILE A 67 -7.32 13.52 -2.84
CA ILE A 67 -6.58 12.42 -2.20
C ILE A 67 -7.34 11.94 -0.96
N VAL A 68 -7.78 12.83 -0.08
CA VAL A 68 -8.56 12.45 1.10
C VAL A 68 -9.85 11.73 0.72
N ALA A 69 -10.56 12.23 -0.30
CA ALA A 69 -11.80 11.61 -0.77
C ALA A 69 -11.57 10.21 -1.37
N VAL A 70 -10.59 10.07 -2.27
CA VAL A 70 -10.24 8.79 -2.90
C VAL A 70 -9.73 7.79 -1.86
N MET A 71 -8.84 8.23 -0.97
CA MET A 71 -8.29 7.37 0.07
C MET A 71 -9.34 6.97 1.11
N GLY A 72 -10.23 7.90 1.50
CA GLY A 72 -11.35 7.62 2.39
C GLY A 72 -12.35 6.64 1.78
N PHE A 73 -12.69 6.81 0.49
CA PHE A 73 -13.52 5.87 -0.23
C PHE A 73 -12.86 4.48 -0.32
N GLY A 74 -11.60 4.44 -0.76
CA GLY A 74 -10.82 3.21 -0.84
C GLY A 74 -10.70 2.49 0.51
N PHE A 75 -10.54 3.24 1.60
CA PHE A 75 -10.47 2.70 2.95
C PHE A 75 -11.71 1.85 3.31
N PHE A 76 -12.91 2.38 3.08
CA PHE A 76 -14.13 1.63 3.35
C PHE A 76 -14.35 0.49 2.35
N TRP A 77 -14.03 0.71 1.07
CA TRP A 77 -14.14 -0.30 0.03
C TRP A 77 -13.25 -1.53 0.32
N PHE A 78 -12.04 -1.31 0.85
CA PHE A 78 -11.07 -2.36 1.17
C PHE A 78 -11.18 -2.90 2.61
N GLY A 79 -12.35 -2.73 3.24
CA GLY A 79 -12.66 -3.35 4.54
C GLY A 79 -12.05 -2.66 5.75
N GLY A 80 -11.77 -1.35 5.65
CA GLY A 80 -11.35 -0.51 6.76
C GLY A 80 -12.43 -0.42 7.84
N GLY A 81 -12.02 -0.50 9.10
CA GLY A 81 -12.92 -0.40 10.25
C GLY A 81 -13.36 1.04 10.53
N TRP A 82 -14.65 1.24 10.81
CA TRP A 82 -15.21 2.56 11.12
C TRP A 82 -14.48 3.30 12.24
N ALA A 83 -14.04 2.60 13.29
CA ALA A 83 -13.30 3.18 14.39
C ALA A 83 -11.99 3.87 13.93
N TYR A 84 -11.25 3.25 13.02
CA TYR A 84 -10.00 3.81 12.49
C TYR A 84 -10.25 4.94 11.50
N GLY A 85 -11.32 4.84 10.70
CA GLY A 85 -11.76 5.95 9.84
C GLY A 85 -12.07 7.20 10.66
N LEU A 86 -12.84 7.06 11.74
CA LEU A 86 -13.16 8.15 12.67
C LEU A 86 -11.91 8.71 13.37
N ALA A 87 -10.98 7.85 13.77
CA ALA A 87 -9.72 8.27 14.39
C ALA A 87 -8.82 9.08 13.43
N ALA A 88 -8.90 8.82 12.12
CA ALA A 88 -8.14 9.56 11.11
C ALA A 88 -8.73 10.93 10.77
N LEU A 89 -10.05 11.11 10.92
CA LEU A 89 -10.76 12.34 10.57
C LEU A 89 -10.14 13.62 11.14
N PRO A 90 -9.78 13.74 12.44
CA PRO A 90 -9.21 14.98 12.96
C PRO A 90 -7.88 15.34 12.29
N VAL A 91 -7.03 14.35 12.01
CA VAL A 91 -5.74 14.56 11.34
C VAL A 91 -5.93 14.98 9.89
N LEU A 92 -6.84 14.30 9.17
CA LEU A 92 -7.15 14.63 7.77
C LEU A 92 -7.85 15.98 7.65
N ALA A 93 -8.76 16.31 8.57
CA ALA A 93 -9.41 17.62 8.62
C ALA A 93 -8.39 18.73 8.88
N LEU A 94 -7.46 18.53 9.83
CA LEU A 94 -6.38 19.48 10.09
C LEU A 94 -5.43 19.63 8.89
N ALA A 95 -5.14 18.54 8.18
CA ALA A 95 -4.37 18.57 6.95
C ALA A 95 -5.05 19.44 5.88
N LEU A 96 -6.35 19.21 5.64
CA LEU A 96 -7.11 19.98 4.67
C LEU A 96 -7.26 21.44 5.06
N THR A 97 -7.52 21.76 6.34
CA THR A 97 -7.61 23.15 6.78
C THR A 97 -6.28 23.88 6.58
N ALA A 98 -5.15 23.24 6.90
CA ALA A 98 -3.81 23.81 6.66
C ALA A 98 -3.54 24.03 5.16
N LEU A 99 -3.91 23.08 4.29
CA LEU A 99 -3.77 23.22 2.84
C LEU A 99 -4.65 24.33 2.27
N TRP A 100 -5.91 24.42 2.69
CA TRP A 100 -6.82 25.49 2.26
C TRP A 100 -6.37 26.86 2.78
N GLN A 101 -5.95 26.94 4.04
CA GLN A 101 -5.35 28.15 4.60
C GLN A 101 -4.13 28.61 3.82
N SER A 102 -3.26 27.70 3.38
CA SER A 102 -2.08 28.04 2.59
C SER A 102 -2.43 28.78 1.29
N ALA A 103 -3.50 28.35 0.60
CA ALA A 103 -3.97 29.01 -0.61
C ALA A 103 -4.56 30.40 -0.34
N PHE A 104 -5.26 30.59 0.79
CA PHE A 104 -5.82 31.89 1.18
C PHE A 104 -4.76 32.89 1.64
N THR A 105 -3.77 32.44 2.41
CA THR A 105 -2.70 33.28 2.99
C THR A 105 -1.58 33.58 1.99
N PHE A 106 -1.51 32.89 0.85
CA PHE A 106 -0.49 33.10 -0.19
C PHE A 106 -0.33 34.55 -0.63
N ARG A 107 -1.45 35.30 -0.75
CA ARG A 107 -1.41 36.72 -1.13
C ARG A 107 -0.95 37.66 -0.02
N ARG A 108 -0.92 37.19 1.24
CA ARG A 108 -0.51 37.95 2.43
C ARG A 108 0.96 37.70 2.79
N GLY A 109 1.50 36.54 2.42
CA GLY A 109 2.90 36.19 2.60
C GLY A 109 3.21 34.79 2.08
N ALA A 110 4.13 34.68 1.12
CA ALA A 110 4.49 33.42 0.49
C ALA A 110 5.14 32.42 1.47
N GLU A 111 5.89 32.92 2.46
CA GLU A 111 6.58 32.10 3.46
C GLU A 111 5.61 31.40 4.41
N ALA A 112 4.67 32.16 5.00
CA ALA A 112 3.64 31.59 5.86
C ALA A 112 2.75 30.58 5.10
N ALA A 113 2.41 30.88 3.84
CA ALA A 113 1.68 29.95 2.98
C ALA A 113 2.48 28.67 2.70
N PHE A 114 3.79 28.78 2.45
CA PHE A 114 4.66 27.62 2.25
C PHE A 114 4.72 26.74 3.51
N LEU A 115 4.96 27.33 4.68
CA LEU A 115 5.03 26.57 5.94
C LEU A 115 3.71 25.87 6.27
N THR A 116 2.58 26.56 6.10
CA THR A 116 1.25 25.97 6.30
C THR A 116 0.96 24.85 5.28
N ALA A 117 1.40 24.99 4.03
CA ALA A 117 1.31 23.92 3.04
C ALA A 117 2.15 22.69 3.41
N VAL A 118 3.37 22.89 3.91
CA VAL A 118 4.24 21.79 4.40
C VAL A 118 3.60 21.06 5.57
N VAL A 119 3.08 21.80 6.56
CA VAL A 119 2.35 21.21 7.70
C VAL A 119 1.13 20.41 7.21
N GLY A 120 0.34 20.99 6.30
CA GLY A 120 -0.80 20.31 5.69
C GLY A 120 -0.40 19.03 4.95
N ALA A 121 0.70 19.05 4.20
CA ALA A 121 1.23 17.87 3.52
C ALA A 121 1.68 16.80 4.52
N VAL A 122 2.47 17.15 5.54
CA VAL A 122 2.94 16.20 6.57
C VAL A 122 1.76 15.55 7.29
N LEU A 123 0.75 16.34 7.68
CA LEU A 123 -0.45 15.82 8.32
C LEU A 123 -1.26 14.92 7.38
N LEU A 124 -1.35 15.25 6.09
CA LEU A 124 -1.99 14.40 5.10
C LEU A 124 -1.27 13.06 4.96
N TYR A 125 0.06 13.08 4.84
CA TYR A 125 0.89 11.88 4.79
C TYR A 125 0.72 11.04 6.05
N ALA A 126 0.80 11.64 7.24
CA ALA A 126 0.61 10.95 8.51
C ALA A 126 -0.81 10.35 8.60
N GLY A 127 -1.85 11.11 8.27
CA GLY A 127 -3.24 10.65 8.26
C GLY A 127 -3.44 9.43 7.36
N VAL A 128 -2.93 9.48 6.12
CA VAL A 128 -3.08 8.39 5.15
C VAL A 128 -2.24 7.17 5.52
N TYR A 129 -0.93 7.33 5.74
CA TYR A 129 -0.01 6.21 5.91
C TYR A 129 -0.06 5.59 7.30
N GLN A 130 -0.42 6.34 8.34
CA GLN A 130 -0.46 5.79 9.71
C GLN A 130 -1.84 5.29 10.10
N PHE A 131 -2.92 5.94 9.65
CA PHE A 131 -4.28 5.60 10.10
C PHE A 131 -5.09 4.83 9.05
N LEU A 132 -5.05 5.23 7.77
CA LEU A 132 -5.87 4.59 6.73
C LEU A 132 -5.19 3.34 6.18
N LEU A 133 -4.01 3.49 5.59
CA LEU A 133 -3.35 2.46 4.80
C LEU A 133 -3.16 1.15 5.58
N PRO A 134 -2.63 1.13 6.82
CA PRO A 134 -2.37 -0.11 7.56
C PRO A 134 -3.63 -0.90 7.90
N GLN A 135 -4.79 -0.22 7.88
CA GLN A 135 -6.07 -0.77 8.25
C GLN A 135 -6.92 -1.23 7.05
N MET A 136 -6.40 -1.09 5.82
CA MET A 136 -7.03 -1.61 4.59
C MET A 136 -6.85 -3.13 4.47
N ARG A 137 -7.61 -3.88 5.28
CA ARG A 137 -7.45 -5.35 5.47
C ARG A 137 -7.51 -6.18 4.19
N ALA A 138 -8.20 -5.70 3.15
CA ALA A 138 -8.24 -6.40 1.87
C ALA A 138 -6.91 -6.35 1.10
N VAL A 139 -6.09 -5.31 1.30
CA VAL A 139 -4.78 -5.15 0.64
C VAL A 139 -3.71 -6.00 1.35
N TRP A 140 -3.77 -6.06 2.69
CA TRP A 140 -2.81 -6.77 3.53
C TRP A 140 -3.14 -8.27 3.67
N ILE A 141 -3.15 -8.98 2.53
CA ILE A 141 -3.44 -10.42 2.47
C ILE A 141 -2.33 -11.22 3.17
N SER A 142 -1.07 -10.90 2.88
CA SER A 142 0.09 -11.65 3.38
C SER A 142 0.18 -11.62 4.90
N GLU A 143 -0.04 -10.46 5.52
CA GLU A 143 -0.05 -10.24 6.97
C GLU A 143 -1.15 -11.04 7.64
N ARG A 144 -2.33 -11.10 7.02
CA ARG A 144 -3.47 -11.87 7.54
C ARG A 144 -3.20 -13.38 7.46
N LEU A 145 -2.65 -13.87 6.35
CA LEU A 145 -2.27 -15.28 6.20
C LEU A 145 -1.16 -15.67 7.17
N ALA A 146 -0.13 -14.82 7.31
CA ALA A 146 0.95 -15.04 8.25
C ALA A 146 0.46 -15.03 9.71
N GLY A 147 -0.48 -14.14 10.05
CA GLY A 147 -1.16 -14.13 11.34
C GLY A 147 -1.86 -15.46 11.63
N ILE A 148 -2.61 -15.99 10.67
CA ILE A 148 -3.31 -17.29 10.79
C ILE A 148 -2.31 -18.44 10.99
N ALA A 149 -1.22 -18.48 10.21
CA ALA A 149 -0.18 -19.51 10.35
C ALA A 149 0.51 -19.43 11.72
N ARG A 150 0.83 -18.21 12.19
CA ARG A 150 1.48 -17.98 13.48
C ARG A 150 0.58 -18.35 14.66
N GLU A 151 -0.69 -17.97 14.62
CA GLU A 151 -1.68 -18.35 15.65
C GLU A 151 -1.90 -19.86 15.69
N ALA A 152 -1.80 -20.53 14.54
CA ALA A 152 -1.86 -21.99 14.45
C ALA A 152 -0.57 -22.71 14.87
N GLY A 153 0.52 -21.98 15.16
CA GLY A 153 1.83 -22.55 15.47
C GLY A 153 2.47 -23.31 14.30
N CYS A 154 2.11 -22.98 13.06
CA CYS A 154 2.61 -23.70 11.89
C CYS A 154 4.04 -23.25 11.51
N PRO A 155 5.02 -24.17 11.42
CA PRO A 155 6.34 -23.84 10.89
C PRO A 155 6.26 -23.57 9.38
N ALA A 156 7.13 -22.68 8.86
CA ALA A 156 7.13 -22.27 7.46
C ALA A 156 7.20 -23.46 6.48
N ALA A 157 8.07 -24.45 6.76
CA ALA A 157 8.23 -25.66 5.94
C ALA A 157 6.95 -26.51 5.81
N GLY A 158 6.02 -26.37 6.75
CA GLY A 158 4.73 -27.06 6.77
C GLY A 158 3.59 -26.26 6.15
N VAL A 159 3.88 -25.13 5.50
CA VAL A 159 2.88 -24.28 4.85
C VAL A 159 3.07 -24.30 3.33
N ALA A 160 2.00 -24.58 2.61
CA ALA A 160 1.94 -24.50 1.15
C ALA A 160 1.07 -23.32 0.71
N THR A 161 1.40 -22.67 -0.41
CA THR A 161 0.58 -21.60 -1.00
C THR A 161 0.45 -21.73 -2.51
N VAL A 162 -0.79 -21.56 -3.01
CA VAL A 162 -1.14 -21.64 -4.43
C VAL A 162 -2.44 -20.88 -4.73
N PRO A 163 -2.57 -20.14 -5.84
CA PRO A 163 -1.51 -19.62 -6.69
C PRO A 163 -0.89 -18.34 -6.11
N TYR A 164 -1.19 -18.00 -4.85
CA TYR A 164 -0.72 -16.76 -4.22
C TYR A 164 0.77 -16.85 -3.88
N GLN A 165 1.60 -16.26 -4.75
CA GLN A 165 3.06 -16.30 -4.68
C GLN A 165 3.66 -14.90 -4.47
N GLU A 166 3.22 -14.22 -3.41
CA GLU A 166 3.74 -12.89 -3.08
C GLU A 166 5.00 -12.99 -2.20
N PRO A 167 6.10 -12.27 -2.53
CA PRO A 167 7.33 -12.27 -1.74
C PRO A 167 7.13 -11.83 -0.28
N SER A 168 6.16 -10.94 -0.03
CA SER A 168 5.80 -10.50 1.32
C SER A 168 5.37 -11.66 2.22
N LEU A 169 4.71 -12.68 1.66
CA LEU A 169 4.27 -13.84 2.43
C LEU A 169 5.47 -14.69 2.90
N ALA A 170 6.45 -14.92 2.03
CA ALA A 170 7.69 -15.61 2.40
C ALA A 170 8.48 -14.84 3.45
N PHE A 171 8.49 -13.50 3.39
CA PHE A 171 9.14 -12.69 4.43
C PHE A 171 8.44 -12.79 5.79
N LEU A 172 7.10 -12.88 5.81
CA LEU A 172 6.32 -12.88 7.04
C LEU A 172 6.20 -14.27 7.70
N ILE A 173 6.17 -15.34 6.91
CA ILE A 173 6.08 -16.72 7.41
C ILE A 173 7.46 -17.37 7.54
N GLY A 174 8.33 -17.16 6.56
CA GLY A 174 9.64 -17.79 6.44
C GLY A 174 9.92 -18.28 5.02
N THR A 175 11.20 -18.40 4.67
CA THR A 175 11.68 -18.77 3.33
C THR A 175 11.40 -20.22 2.96
N ASP A 176 11.15 -21.08 3.95
CA ASP A 176 10.82 -22.50 3.73
C ASP A 176 9.36 -22.73 3.31
N LEU A 177 8.57 -21.64 3.20
CA LEU A 177 7.22 -21.67 2.66
C LEU A 177 7.23 -22.25 1.24
N GLN A 178 6.36 -23.23 0.99
CA GLN A 178 6.31 -23.89 -0.31
C GLN A 178 5.34 -23.19 -1.26
N PHE A 179 5.89 -22.47 -2.24
CA PHE A 179 5.15 -22.00 -3.41
C PHE A 179 4.95 -23.17 -4.38
N THR A 180 3.74 -23.67 -4.48
CA THR A 180 3.48 -24.96 -5.14
C THR A 180 2.21 -24.96 -5.98
N ASP A 181 1.79 -26.14 -6.44
CA ASP A 181 0.56 -26.39 -7.18
C ASP A 181 -0.52 -27.01 -6.26
N PRO A 182 -1.81 -27.06 -6.65
CA PRO A 182 -2.87 -27.55 -5.76
C PRO A 182 -2.75 -29.05 -5.44
N VAL A 183 -2.08 -29.84 -6.28
CA VAL A 183 -1.88 -31.28 -6.08
C VAL A 183 -0.81 -31.49 -5.00
N GLN A 184 0.34 -30.84 -5.17
CA GLN A 184 1.43 -30.85 -4.21
C GLN A 184 1.02 -30.23 -2.86
N ALA A 185 0.15 -29.21 -2.85
CA ALA A 185 -0.40 -28.67 -1.61
C ALA A 185 -1.21 -29.71 -0.83
N ALA A 186 -2.01 -30.54 -1.51
CA ALA A 186 -2.73 -31.65 -0.86
C ALA A 186 -1.78 -32.76 -0.39
N ASP A 187 -0.78 -33.10 -1.20
CA ASP A 187 0.23 -34.10 -0.85
C ASP A 187 1.06 -33.66 0.38
N LEU A 188 1.42 -32.38 0.47
CA LEU A 188 2.12 -31.80 1.62
C LEU A 188 1.28 -31.93 2.90
N LEU A 189 -0.02 -31.63 2.84
CA LEU A 189 -0.91 -31.82 4.00
C LEU A 189 -1.02 -33.30 4.40
N LYS A 190 -1.02 -34.22 3.45
CA LYS A 190 -1.03 -35.66 3.72
C LYS A 190 0.27 -36.15 4.38
N GLN A 191 1.40 -35.54 4.04
CA GLN A 191 2.74 -35.86 4.58
C GLN A 191 2.99 -35.26 5.98
N GLY A 192 2.00 -34.60 6.59
CA GLY A 192 2.14 -33.97 7.91
C GLY A 192 2.33 -32.46 7.86
N GLY A 193 2.12 -31.83 6.70
CA GLY A 193 2.05 -30.39 6.56
C GLY A 193 0.94 -29.77 7.43
N CYS A 194 1.21 -28.56 7.92
CA CYS A 194 0.35 -27.88 8.88
C CYS A 194 -0.83 -27.17 8.22
N MET A 195 -0.60 -26.52 7.07
CA MET A 195 -1.59 -25.64 6.44
C MET A 195 -1.36 -25.48 4.94
N ALA A 196 -2.44 -25.34 4.18
CA ALA A 196 -2.38 -24.98 2.76
C ALA A 196 -3.25 -23.75 2.49
N PHE A 197 -2.66 -22.73 1.86
CA PHE A 197 -3.33 -21.56 1.34
C PHE A 197 -3.67 -21.78 -0.13
N VAL A 198 -4.96 -21.93 -0.44
CA VAL A 198 -5.43 -22.31 -1.77
C VAL A 198 -6.39 -21.24 -2.28
N GLY A 199 -6.03 -20.58 -3.37
CA GLY A 199 -6.90 -19.62 -4.06
C GLY A 199 -8.17 -20.29 -4.57
N ALA A 200 -9.29 -19.56 -4.52
CA ALA A 200 -10.62 -20.09 -4.84
C ALA A 200 -10.70 -20.82 -6.20
N ASN A 201 -9.96 -20.34 -7.21
CA ASN A 201 -9.90 -20.96 -8.53
C ASN A 201 -9.17 -22.32 -8.57
N MET A 202 -8.29 -22.59 -7.59
CA MET A 202 -7.51 -23.82 -7.49
C MET A 202 -8.10 -24.82 -6.48
N VAL A 203 -9.13 -24.42 -5.71
CA VAL A 203 -9.80 -25.28 -4.72
C VAL A 203 -10.30 -26.58 -5.36
N PRO A 204 -11.03 -26.60 -6.50
CA PRO A 204 -11.55 -27.86 -7.05
C PRO A 204 -10.46 -28.90 -7.35
N LEU A 205 -9.29 -28.45 -7.84
CA LEU A 205 -8.15 -29.33 -8.12
C LEU A 205 -7.52 -29.88 -6.84
N PHE A 206 -7.42 -29.04 -5.79
CA PHE A 206 -6.96 -29.47 -4.48
C PHE A 206 -7.92 -30.50 -3.86
N GLU A 207 -9.24 -30.26 -3.92
CA GLU A 207 -10.24 -31.18 -3.35
C GLU A 207 -10.29 -32.51 -4.11
N GLN A 208 -10.14 -32.49 -5.43
CA GLN A 208 -10.03 -33.71 -6.22
C GLN A 208 -8.84 -34.54 -5.76
N ARG A 209 -7.65 -33.92 -5.65
CA ARG A 209 -6.46 -34.63 -5.18
C ARG A 209 -6.61 -35.14 -3.76
N ALA A 210 -7.18 -34.32 -2.87
CA ALA A 210 -7.43 -34.72 -1.48
C ALA A 210 -8.32 -35.96 -1.38
N LYS A 211 -9.32 -36.10 -2.26
CA LYS A 211 -10.15 -37.32 -2.35
C LYS A 211 -9.36 -38.52 -2.84
N GLU A 212 -8.53 -38.36 -3.88
CA GLU A 212 -7.71 -39.44 -4.43
C GLU A 212 -6.71 -40.01 -3.41
N ILE A 213 -6.10 -39.16 -2.58
CA ILE A 213 -5.12 -39.58 -1.56
C ILE A 213 -5.76 -39.88 -0.19
N GLY A 214 -7.08 -39.80 -0.08
CA GLY A 214 -7.82 -39.97 1.17
C GLY A 214 -7.34 -39.01 2.27
N LEU A 215 -7.07 -37.75 1.95
CA LEU A 215 -6.76 -36.69 2.90
C LEU A 215 -8.06 -36.23 3.57
N ARG A 216 -8.09 -36.28 4.90
CA ARG A 216 -9.13 -35.60 5.68
C ARG A 216 -8.65 -34.20 6.03
N TYR A 217 -9.41 -33.19 5.64
CA TYR A 217 -9.06 -31.80 5.82
C TYR A 217 -10.29 -31.00 6.23
N ARG A 218 -10.06 -29.86 6.89
CA ARG A 218 -11.08 -28.88 7.23
C ARG A 218 -10.70 -27.51 6.70
N LEU A 219 -11.70 -26.75 6.27
CA LEU A 219 -11.53 -25.32 5.98
C LEU A 219 -11.45 -24.56 7.30
N ALA A 220 -10.29 -24.00 7.61
CA ALA A 220 -10.07 -23.23 8.82
C ALA A 220 -10.72 -21.83 8.72
N THR A 221 -10.49 -21.15 7.59
CA THR A 221 -11.08 -19.86 7.27
C THR A 221 -10.87 -19.52 5.79
N SER A 222 -11.53 -18.47 5.31
CA SER A 222 -11.31 -17.90 3.98
C SER A 222 -10.97 -16.42 4.09
N VAL A 223 -9.89 -16.02 3.41
CA VAL A 223 -9.34 -14.66 3.44
C VAL A 223 -9.66 -13.98 2.11
N PRO A 224 -10.73 -13.17 2.02
CA PRO A 224 -10.94 -12.30 0.87
C PRO A 224 -9.95 -11.14 0.90
N GLY A 225 -9.48 -10.72 -0.27
CA GLY A 225 -8.58 -9.61 -0.46
C GLY A 225 -8.46 -9.14 -1.90
N PHE A 226 -7.56 -8.20 -2.13
CA PHE A 226 -7.28 -7.59 -3.42
C PHE A 226 -5.77 -7.65 -3.71
N THR A 227 -5.38 -8.25 -4.84
CA THR A 227 -3.98 -8.24 -5.28
C THR A 227 -3.69 -6.97 -6.05
N TYR A 228 -2.73 -6.18 -5.56
CA TYR A 228 -2.25 -5.01 -6.30
C TYR A 228 -1.62 -5.44 -7.63
N ASN A 229 -0.88 -6.54 -7.62
CA ASN A 229 -0.39 -7.20 -8.83
C ASN A 229 -1.58 -7.75 -9.63
N GLY A 230 -1.89 -7.08 -10.74
CA GLY A 230 -2.98 -7.42 -11.65
C GLY A 230 -4.36 -6.87 -11.29
N GLY A 231 -4.52 -6.22 -10.13
CA GLY A 231 -5.73 -5.49 -9.76
C GLY A 231 -7.00 -6.36 -9.63
N ARG A 232 -6.89 -7.54 -9.01
CA ARG A 232 -7.98 -8.52 -8.94
C ARG A 232 -8.39 -8.81 -7.50
N ASN A 233 -9.69 -9.01 -7.29
CA ASN A 233 -10.19 -9.60 -6.05
C ASN A 233 -9.83 -11.09 -6.02
N VAL A 234 -9.27 -11.53 -4.89
CA VAL A 234 -8.91 -12.92 -4.65
C VAL A 234 -9.49 -13.38 -3.33
N VAL A 235 -9.80 -14.67 -3.25
CA VAL A 235 -10.18 -15.32 -2.00
C VAL A 235 -9.25 -16.50 -1.82
N ILE A 236 -8.57 -16.53 -0.67
CA ILE A 236 -7.62 -17.59 -0.31
C ILE A 236 -8.25 -18.42 0.81
N SER A 237 -8.56 -19.66 0.50
CA SER A 237 -9.07 -20.65 1.45
C SER A 237 -7.91 -21.26 2.21
N VAL A 238 -8.04 -21.35 3.53
CA VAL A 238 -7.02 -21.89 4.42
C VAL A 238 -7.46 -23.29 4.86
N PHE A 239 -6.77 -24.32 4.37
CA PHE A 239 -7.04 -25.71 4.71
C PHE A 239 -6.05 -26.24 5.74
N ARG A 240 -6.55 -27.10 6.64
CA ARG A 240 -5.77 -27.83 7.65
C ARG A 240 -6.15 -29.31 7.65
N PRO A 241 -5.23 -30.23 8.00
CA PRO A 241 -5.58 -31.63 8.16
C PRO A 241 -6.53 -31.83 9.36
N GLU A 242 -7.51 -32.72 9.23
CA GLU A 242 -8.35 -33.15 10.35
C GLU A 242 -7.53 -34.12 11.23
N GLY A 243 -7.09 -33.65 12.39
CA GLY A 243 -6.28 -34.43 13.34
C GLY A 243 -5.15 -33.65 14.02
N SER A 244 -4.82 -32.44 13.55
CA SER A 244 -3.77 -31.60 14.16
C SER A 244 -4.29 -30.72 15.32
N GLY A 245 -5.32 -31.17 16.02
CA GLY A 245 -5.87 -30.52 17.21
C GLY A 245 -5.48 -31.30 18.45
N GLN A 246 -4.32 -30.97 19.02
CA GLN A 246 -4.13 -31.01 20.47
C GLN A 246 -4.34 -29.60 20.99
#